data_AF-A0A9N9H9M9-F1
#
_entry.id   AF-A0A9N9H9M9-F1
#
_cell.length_a   1.000
_cell.length_b   1.000
_cell.length_c   1.000
_cell.angle_alpha   90.00
_cell.angle_beta   90.00
_cell.angle_gamma   90.00
#
_symmetry.space_group_name_H-M   'P 1'
#
loop_
_entity.id
_entity.type
_entity.pdbx_description
1 polymer ?
#
loop_
_entity_poly.entity_id
_entity_poly.type
_entity_poly.pdbx_seq_one_letter_code
_entity_poly.pdbx_strand_id
1 'polypeptide(L)'
;KTYIRSAWKNLNSLSELDELAEALDALISMSHEENEFIELITVIVDVLSEAPMASAFLCHIIDSAALPSKETSHKITTRLLQKLKPDHWPLGGIYRTKPKKRTRVNAAIIWSVLAEKLAGEISLSLFTDNVCNTLLDYLQSDPDFSVRLFALIALEKFAMTGQNKNKIITSGRDMQKTLQNIAEELHPGESSTDDMNRRRQLKFCVEWAMKNTF
;
A
#
# COMPACT_ATOMS: atom_id res chain seq x y z
N LYS A 1 20.05 -2.49 0.18
CA LYS A 1 19.33 -2.81 1.45
C LYS A 1 19.76 -1.96 2.64
N THR A 2 20.97 -2.12 3.18
CA THR A 2 21.40 -1.41 4.41
C THR A 2 21.42 0.10 4.25
N TYR A 3 21.94 0.60 3.13
CA TYR A 3 21.97 2.04 2.80
C TYR A 3 20.57 2.67 2.70
N ILE A 4 19.65 2.06 1.94
CA ILE A 4 18.27 2.57 1.81
C ILE A 4 17.58 2.65 3.18
N ARG A 5 17.81 1.64 4.04
CA ARG A 5 17.26 1.64 5.40
C ARG A 5 17.86 2.75 6.26
N SER A 6 19.16 3.04 6.15
CA SER A 6 19.77 4.14 6.89
C SER A 6 19.29 5.49 6.36
N ALA A 7 19.31 5.71 5.05
CA ALA A 7 18.82 6.95 4.43
C ALA A 7 17.35 7.23 4.80
N TRP A 8 16.48 6.22 4.73
CA TRP A 8 15.08 6.38 5.14
C TRP A 8 14.90 6.67 6.64
N LYS A 9 15.72 6.04 7.50
CA LYS A 9 15.69 6.32 8.94
C LYS A 9 16.14 7.75 9.21
N ASN A 10 17.21 8.19 8.56
CA ASN A 10 17.73 9.55 8.64
C ASN A 10 16.65 10.57 8.24
N LEU A 11 15.90 10.32 7.16
CA LEU A 11 14.76 11.18 6.78
C LEU A 11 13.69 11.33 7.86
N ASN A 12 13.51 10.32 8.72
CA ASN A 12 12.51 10.34 9.78
C ASN A 12 13.06 10.84 11.13
N SER A 13 14.37 11.06 11.27
CA SER A 13 15.02 11.37 12.56
C SER A 13 15.81 12.67 12.59
N LEU A 14 16.18 13.24 11.44
CA LEU A 14 17.06 14.41 11.38
C LEU A 14 16.32 15.74 11.57
N SER A 15 16.94 16.63 12.33
CA SER A 15 16.55 18.04 12.50
C SER A 15 17.36 19.00 11.63
N GLU A 16 18.49 18.56 11.09
CA GLU A 16 19.38 19.36 10.27
C GLU A 16 18.96 19.29 8.79
N LEU A 17 18.75 20.46 8.19
CA LEU A 17 18.17 20.60 6.85
C LEU A 17 19.06 20.03 5.74
N ASP A 18 20.38 20.16 5.87
CA ASP A 18 21.33 19.76 4.82
C ASP A 18 21.46 18.23 4.74
N GLU A 19 21.63 17.54 5.87
CA GLU A 19 21.69 16.06 5.91
C GLU A 19 20.37 15.41 5.45
N LEU A 20 19.24 16.07 5.73
CA LEU A 20 17.92 15.64 5.25
C LEU A 20 17.84 15.73 3.72
N ALA A 21 18.31 16.85 3.15
CA ALA A 21 18.30 17.07 1.71
C ALA A 21 19.20 16.05 0.99
N GLU A 22 20.41 15.80 1.50
CA GLU A 22 21.32 14.81 0.91
C GLU A 22 20.74 13.40 0.92
N ALA A 23 20.12 12.98 2.03
CA ALA A 23 19.49 11.67 2.13
C ALA A 23 18.30 11.53 1.16
N LEU A 24 17.52 12.61 0.99
CA LEU A 24 16.40 12.63 0.04
C LEU A 24 16.89 12.56 -1.40
N ASP A 25 17.87 13.39 -1.77
CA ASP A 25 18.45 13.45 -3.11
C ASP A 25 19.07 12.11 -3.52
N ALA A 26 19.73 11.42 -2.59
CA ALA A 26 20.25 10.09 -2.83
C ALA A 26 19.15 9.06 -3.14
N LEU A 27 18.03 9.09 -2.39
CA LEU A 27 16.91 8.18 -2.64
C LEU A 27 16.18 8.51 -3.95
N ILE A 28 16.08 9.80 -4.31
CA ILE A 28 15.55 10.25 -5.60
C ILE A 28 16.46 9.75 -6.73
N SER A 29 17.78 9.91 -6.60
CA SER A 29 18.73 9.41 -7.60
C SER A 29 18.59 7.90 -7.82
N MET A 30 18.46 7.11 -6.74
CA MET A 30 18.21 5.66 -6.83
C MET A 30 16.87 5.32 -7.50
N SER A 31 15.88 6.21 -7.43
CA SER A 31 14.58 5.99 -8.07
C SER A 31 14.61 6.11 -9.60
N HIS A 32 15.72 6.61 -10.17
CA HIS A 32 15.88 6.74 -11.63
C HIS A 32 16.35 5.45 -12.29
N GLU A 33 17.00 4.55 -11.54
CA GLU A 33 17.46 3.25 -12.03
C GLU A 33 16.44 2.15 -11.72
N GLU A 34 15.99 1.40 -12.73
CA GLU A 34 14.84 0.47 -12.57
C GLU A 34 15.04 -0.58 -11.46
N ASN A 35 16.22 -1.20 -11.40
CA ASN A 35 16.52 -2.23 -10.39
C ASN A 35 16.64 -1.62 -8.99
N GLU A 36 17.20 -0.42 -8.89
CA GLU A 36 17.35 0.29 -7.63
C GLU A 36 16.01 0.79 -7.13
N PHE A 37 15.13 1.24 -8.03
CA PHE A 37 13.76 1.61 -7.73
C PHE A 37 12.95 0.42 -7.19
N ILE A 38 13.07 -0.76 -7.81
CA ILE A 38 12.43 -1.99 -7.28
C ILE A 38 12.91 -2.27 -5.85
N GLU A 39 14.21 -2.18 -5.62
CA GLU A 39 14.81 -2.44 -4.30
C GLU A 39 14.43 -1.38 -3.27
N LEU A 40 14.38 -0.10 -3.68
CA LEU A 40 13.91 1.03 -2.89
C LEU A 40 12.49 0.79 -2.38
N ILE A 41 11.54 0.55 -3.28
CA ILE A 41 10.15 0.27 -2.92
C ILE A 41 10.05 -0.96 -2.01
N THR A 42 10.78 -2.02 -2.34
CA THR A 42 10.80 -3.26 -1.55
C THR A 42 11.30 -3.00 -0.12
N VAL A 43 12.34 -2.17 0.06
CA VAL A 43 12.86 -1.82 1.39
C VAL A 43 11.91 -0.90 2.13
N ILE A 44 11.30 0.08 1.46
CA ILE A 44 10.36 1.04 2.07
C ILE A 44 9.21 0.31 2.74
N VAL A 45 8.69 -0.80 2.17
CA VAL A 45 7.67 -1.64 2.84
C VAL A 45 8.05 -2.03 4.27
N ASP A 46 9.33 -2.32 4.51
CA ASP A 46 9.80 -2.76 5.83
C ASP A 46 10.00 -1.61 6.81
N VAL A 47 10.33 -0.41 6.31
CA VAL A 47 10.79 0.72 7.13
C VAL A 47 9.77 1.86 7.22
N LEU A 48 8.80 1.92 6.32
CA LEU A 48 7.73 2.93 6.32
C LEU A 48 7.08 2.95 7.70
N SER A 49 7.15 4.11 8.34
CA SER A 49 6.50 4.38 9.63
C SER A 49 5.09 4.89 9.38
N GLU A 50 4.24 4.84 10.39
CA GLU A 50 2.88 5.40 10.31
C GLU A 50 2.87 6.93 10.47
N ALA A 51 4.04 7.57 10.58
CA ALA A 51 4.14 9.01 10.72
C ALA A 51 3.67 9.70 9.42
N PRO A 52 2.88 10.79 9.50
CA PRO A 52 2.39 11.50 8.32
C PRO A 52 3.49 11.90 7.33
N MET A 53 4.65 12.28 7.86
CA MET A 53 5.80 12.70 7.05
C MET A 53 6.37 11.58 6.18
N ALA A 54 6.31 10.33 6.64
CA ALA A 54 6.84 9.18 5.91
C ALA A 54 6.10 8.96 4.58
N SER A 55 4.78 9.17 4.57
CA SER A 55 4.00 9.12 3.33
C SER A 55 4.29 10.32 2.42
N ALA A 56 4.52 11.51 2.98
CA ALA A 56 4.86 12.70 2.20
C ALA A 56 6.22 12.55 1.50
N PHE A 57 7.24 12.04 2.19
CA PHE A 57 8.53 11.71 1.59
C PHE A 57 8.41 10.63 0.53
N LEU A 58 7.60 9.59 0.78
CA LEU A 58 7.33 8.56 -0.24
C LEU A 58 6.72 9.20 -1.49
N CYS A 59 5.68 10.03 -1.35
CA CYS A 59 5.07 10.71 -2.49
C CYS A 59 6.09 11.57 -3.25
N HIS A 60 6.91 12.35 -2.54
CA HIS A 60 7.93 13.19 -3.16
C HIS A 60 8.95 12.35 -3.95
N ILE A 61 9.48 11.28 -3.36
CA ILE A 61 10.42 10.39 -4.07
C ILE A 61 9.79 9.81 -5.33
N ILE A 62 8.52 9.39 -5.28
CA ILE A 62 7.82 8.84 -6.45
C ILE A 62 7.53 9.93 -7.50
N ASP A 63 7.20 11.15 -7.08
CA ASP A 63 6.98 12.30 -7.98
C ASP A 63 8.26 12.73 -8.71
N SER A 64 9.41 12.55 -8.07
CA SER A 64 10.73 12.85 -8.63
C SER A 64 11.38 11.67 -9.35
N ALA A 65 10.76 10.48 -9.35
CA ALA A 65 11.30 9.28 -9.97
C ALA A 65 11.13 9.30 -11.49
N ALA A 66 12.00 8.56 -12.19
CA ALA A 66 11.76 8.24 -13.58
C ALA A 66 10.55 7.29 -13.67
N LEU A 67 9.69 7.49 -14.68
CA LEU A 67 8.53 6.62 -14.88
C LEU A 67 8.99 5.17 -15.08
N PRO A 68 8.54 4.21 -14.25
CA PRO A 68 8.95 2.82 -14.39
C PRO A 68 8.32 2.20 -15.65
N SER A 69 9.04 1.26 -16.27
CA SER A 69 8.46 0.43 -17.33
C SER A 69 7.35 -0.50 -16.80
N LYS A 70 6.58 -1.09 -17.71
CA LYS A 70 5.57 -2.12 -17.37
C LYS A 70 6.21 -3.30 -16.65
N GLU A 71 7.38 -3.73 -17.11
CA GLU A 71 8.13 -4.83 -16.52
C GLU A 71 8.59 -4.49 -15.10
N THR A 72 9.16 -3.31 -14.90
CA THR A 72 9.57 -2.82 -13.58
C THR A 72 8.39 -2.76 -12.62
N SER A 73 7.26 -2.23 -13.08
CA SER A 73 6.01 -2.17 -12.30
C SER A 73 5.49 -3.54 -11.91
N HIS A 74 5.53 -4.50 -12.83
CA HIS A 74 5.16 -5.88 -12.55
C HIS A 74 6.10 -6.52 -11.51
N LYS A 75 7.42 -6.28 -11.62
CA LYS A 75 8.42 -6.76 -10.66
C LYS A 75 8.21 -6.16 -9.27
N ILE A 76 7.94 -4.85 -9.17
CA ILE A 76 7.61 -4.18 -7.90
C ILE A 76 6.46 -4.92 -7.22
N THR A 77 5.33 -5.05 -7.92
CA THR A 77 4.13 -5.64 -7.33
C THR A 77 4.33 -7.12 -6.95
N THR A 78 5.14 -7.84 -7.73
CA THR A 78 5.52 -9.22 -7.43
C THR A 78 6.34 -9.31 -6.14
N ARG A 79 7.32 -8.42 -5.94
CA ARG A 79 8.13 -8.36 -4.70
C ARG A 79 7.28 -7.98 -3.48
N LEU A 80 6.33 -7.06 -3.66
CA LEU A 80 5.37 -6.70 -2.61
C LEU A 80 4.53 -7.91 -2.21
N LEU A 81 3.94 -8.62 -3.17
CA LEU A 81 3.16 -9.84 -2.93
C LEU A 81 3.98 -10.94 -2.25
N GLN A 82 5.25 -11.13 -2.63
CA GLN A 82 6.13 -12.09 -1.98
C GLN A 82 6.31 -11.79 -0.49
N LYS A 83 6.46 -10.52 -0.11
CA LYS A 83 6.55 -10.11 1.31
C LYS A 83 5.28 -10.35 2.12
N LEU A 84 4.14 -10.48 1.44
CA LEU A 84 2.83 -10.73 2.07
C LEU A 84 2.52 -12.22 2.18
N LYS A 85 3.16 -13.07 1.38
CA LYS A 85 3.08 -14.51 1.55
C LYS A 85 4.02 -14.92 2.69
N PRO A 86 3.56 -15.70 3.68
CA PRO A 86 4.50 -16.32 4.60
C PRO A 86 5.40 -17.24 3.79
N ASP A 87 6.71 -17.03 3.86
CA ASP A 87 7.70 -17.93 3.24
C ASP A 87 7.41 -19.37 3.70
N HIS A 88 6.94 -20.20 2.78
CA HIS A 88 7.00 -21.63 2.97
C HIS A 88 8.44 -22.05 2.63
N TRP A 89 9.25 -22.26 3.66
CA TRP A 89 10.32 -23.24 3.55
C TRP A 89 9.70 -24.59 3.11
N PRO A 90 10.34 -25.38 2.23
CA PRO A 90 9.72 -26.53 1.56
C PRO A 90 9.50 -27.78 2.45
N LEU A 91 9.43 -27.64 3.77
CA LEU A 91 9.29 -28.78 4.69
C LEU A 91 8.29 -28.46 5.83
N GLY A 92 7.00 -28.77 5.61
CA GLY A 92 6.10 -29.31 6.63
C GLY A 92 5.89 -28.55 7.95
N GLY A 93 5.66 -27.23 7.94
CA GLY A 93 5.29 -26.46 9.14
C GLY A 93 3.79 -26.17 9.24
N ILE A 94 3.12 -26.65 10.30
CA ILE A 94 1.66 -26.57 10.56
C ILE A 94 1.15 -25.15 10.88
N TYR A 95 2.00 -24.11 10.83
CA TYR A 95 1.62 -22.75 11.20
C TYR A 95 1.80 -21.78 10.03
N ARG A 96 0.71 -21.49 9.31
CA ARG A 96 0.64 -20.31 8.42
C ARG A 96 0.60 -19.05 9.28
N THR A 97 1.74 -18.39 9.49
CA THR A 97 1.76 -17.09 10.17
C THR A 97 1.30 -16.01 9.20
N LYS A 98 0.25 -15.25 9.54
CA LYS A 98 -0.14 -14.09 8.72
C LYS A 98 1.02 -13.09 8.68
N PRO A 99 1.29 -12.41 7.54
CA PRO A 99 2.28 -11.33 7.51
C PRO A 99 1.93 -10.28 8.57
N LYS A 100 2.96 -9.62 9.13
CA LYS A 100 2.77 -8.61 10.19
C LYS A 100 1.80 -7.53 9.71
N LYS A 101 0.91 -7.06 10.59
CA LYS A 101 -0.03 -5.93 10.36
C LYS A 101 0.65 -4.80 9.57
N ARG A 102 1.80 -4.34 10.07
CA ARG A 102 2.60 -3.26 9.47
C ARG A 102 2.96 -3.52 8.01
N THR A 103 3.40 -4.73 7.67
CA THR A 103 3.78 -5.07 6.28
C THR A 103 2.56 -4.99 5.34
N ARG A 104 1.39 -5.43 5.81
CA ARG A 104 0.14 -5.37 5.02
C ARG A 104 -0.30 -3.92 4.81
N VAL A 105 -0.31 -3.12 5.87
CA VAL A 105 -0.59 -1.68 5.82
C VAL A 105 0.37 -0.99 4.85
N ASN A 106 1.67 -1.19 5.02
CA ASN A 106 2.69 -0.53 4.20
C ASN A 106 2.59 -0.93 2.72
N ALA A 107 2.32 -2.20 2.41
CA ALA A 107 2.09 -2.62 1.04
C ALA A 107 0.86 -1.94 0.42
N ALA A 108 -0.25 -1.84 1.16
CA ALA A 108 -1.45 -1.14 0.70
C ALA A 108 -1.20 0.36 0.46
N ILE A 109 -0.46 1.04 1.36
CA ILE A 109 -0.06 2.45 1.18
C ILE A 109 0.81 2.62 -0.07
N ILE A 110 1.82 1.76 -0.24
CA ILE A 110 2.71 1.85 -1.39
C ILE A 110 1.94 1.62 -2.69
N TRP A 111 1.04 0.63 -2.73
CA TRP A 111 0.17 0.43 -3.88
C TRP A 111 -0.73 1.62 -4.15
N SER A 112 -1.31 2.25 -3.12
CA SER A 112 -2.14 3.44 -3.32
C SER A 112 -1.34 4.62 -3.88
N VAL A 113 -0.13 4.86 -3.35
CA VAL A 113 0.74 5.93 -3.84
C VAL A 113 1.17 5.65 -5.29
N LEU A 114 1.60 4.43 -5.60
CA LEU A 114 1.97 4.06 -6.97
C LEU A 114 0.79 4.18 -7.92
N ALA A 115 -0.41 3.75 -7.54
CA ALA A 115 -1.61 3.84 -8.38
C ALA A 115 -2.05 5.29 -8.64
N GLU A 116 -1.88 6.16 -7.64
CA GLU A 116 -2.16 7.59 -7.76
C GLU A 116 -1.19 8.30 -8.72
N LYS A 117 0.09 7.95 -8.65
CA LYS A 117 1.14 8.62 -9.45
C LYS A 117 1.33 8.00 -10.83
N LEU A 118 1.05 6.70 -10.97
CA LEU A 118 1.29 5.95 -12.20
C LEU A 118 -0.05 5.56 -12.81
N ALA A 119 -0.44 6.28 -13.85
CA ALA A 119 -1.70 6.09 -14.56
C ALA A 119 -1.56 5.20 -15.81
N GLY A 120 -2.70 4.83 -16.41
CA GLY A 120 -2.75 4.11 -17.67
C GLY A 120 -2.09 2.73 -17.60
N GLU A 121 -1.32 2.38 -18.62
CA GLU A 121 -0.70 1.05 -18.78
C GLU A 121 0.21 0.62 -17.62
N ILE A 122 0.85 1.58 -16.96
CA ILE A 122 1.69 1.31 -15.79
C ILE A 122 0.83 0.89 -14.60
N SER A 123 -0.29 1.59 -14.38
CA SER A 123 -1.30 1.23 -13.38
C SER A 123 -1.87 -0.18 -13.61
N LEU A 124 -2.12 -0.55 -14.87
CA LEU A 124 -2.58 -1.91 -15.23
C LEU A 124 -1.53 -2.97 -14.88
N SER A 125 -0.26 -2.66 -15.14
CA SER A 125 0.86 -3.56 -14.87
C SER A 125 1.09 -3.77 -13.36
N LEU A 126 0.83 -2.74 -12.56
CA LEU A 126 0.83 -2.81 -11.09
C LEU A 126 -0.36 -3.63 -10.55
N PHE A 127 -1.55 -3.45 -11.13
CA PHE A 127 -2.81 -4.03 -10.64
C PHE A 127 -3.08 -5.43 -11.22
N THR A 128 -2.17 -6.34 -10.93
CA THR A 128 -2.33 -7.77 -11.26
C THR A 128 -3.52 -8.38 -10.51
N ASP A 129 -4.00 -9.53 -10.98
CA ASP A 129 -5.13 -10.22 -10.35
C ASP A 129 -4.80 -10.63 -8.91
N ASN A 130 -3.53 -10.96 -8.63
CA ASN A 130 -3.08 -11.22 -7.26
C ASN A 130 -3.19 -9.99 -6.36
N VAL A 131 -2.88 -8.79 -6.85
CA VAL A 131 -3.02 -7.54 -6.08
C VAL A 131 -4.48 -7.24 -5.83
N CYS A 132 -5.30 -7.31 -6.87
CA CYS A 132 -6.74 -7.10 -6.78
C CYS A 132 -7.36 -8.04 -5.73
N ASN A 133 -7.10 -9.35 -5.84
CA ASN A 133 -7.58 -10.33 -4.86
C ASN A 133 -7.05 -10.07 -3.45
N THR A 134 -5.76 -9.73 -3.30
CA THR A 134 -5.17 -9.43 -1.98
C THR A 134 -5.84 -8.24 -1.31
N LEU A 135 -6.06 -7.14 -2.05
CA LEU A 135 -6.70 -5.94 -1.50
C LEU A 135 -8.17 -6.19 -1.17
N LEU A 136 -8.88 -6.94 -2.01
CA LEU A 136 -10.25 -7.34 -1.74
C LEU A 136 -10.36 -8.27 -0.52
N ASP A 137 -9.43 -9.21 -0.35
CA ASP A 137 -9.34 -10.07 0.85
C ASP A 137 -9.08 -9.25 2.11
N TYR A 138 -8.19 -8.25 2.02
CA TYR A 138 -7.94 -7.33 3.12
C TYR A 138 -9.19 -6.56 3.49
N LEU A 139 -9.88 -5.98 2.51
CA LEU A 139 -11.09 -5.21 2.75
C LEU A 139 -12.19 -6.08 3.36
N GLN A 140 -12.42 -7.28 2.83
CA GLN A 140 -13.51 -8.15 3.25
C GLN A 140 -13.25 -8.84 4.59
N SER A 141 -12.03 -9.30 4.87
CA SER A 141 -11.78 -10.29 5.93
C SER A 141 -10.63 -9.97 6.87
N ASP A 142 -9.91 -8.85 6.70
CA ASP A 142 -8.86 -8.51 7.66
C ASP A 142 -9.46 -8.02 9.00
N PRO A 143 -8.99 -8.54 10.15
CA PRO A 143 -9.46 -8.07 11.46
C PRO A 143 -8.98 -6.66 11.80
N ASP A 144 -7.97 -6.14 11.11
CA ASP A 144 -7.38 -4.84 11.42
C ASP A 144 -7.98 -3.72 10.56
N PHE A 145 -8.55 -2.69 11.22
CA PHE A 145 -9.17 -1.57 10.54
C PHE A 145 -8.20 -0.72 9.73
N SER A 146 -6.92 -0.63 10.12
CA SER A 146 -5.92 0.08 9.32
C SER A 146 -5.63 -0.66 8.03
N VAL A 147 -5.52 -1.99 8.06
CA VAL A 147 -5.34 -2.80 6.86
C VAL A 147 -6.53 -2.61 5.91
N ARG A 148 -7.76 -2.67 6.42
CA ARG A 148 -8.99 -2.43 5.64
C ARG A 148 -9.04 -1.03 5.04
N LEU A 149 -8.71 0.00 5.83
CA LEU A 149 -8.69 1.40 5.39
C LEU A 149 -7.74 1.60 4.21
N PHE A 150 -6.48 1.19 4.35
CA PHE A 150 -5.52 1.39 3.27
C PHE A 150 -5.78 0.48 2.07
N ALA A 151 -6.39 -0.69 2.27
CA ALA A 151 -6.84 -1.51 1.15
C ALA A 151 -7.96 -0.82 0.35
N LEU A 152 -8.93 -0.20 1.03
CA LEU A 152 -10.00 0.56 0.38
C LEU A 152 -9.44 1.75 -0.41
N ILE A 153 -8.53 2.52 0.20
CA ILE A 153 -7.86 3.65 -0.47
C ILE A 153 -7.08 3.18 -1.69
N ALA A 154 -6.33 2.07 -1.59
CA ALA A 154 -5.60 1.52 -2.73
C ALA A 154 -6.53 1.09 -3.87
N LEU A 155 -7.65 0.44 -3.56
CA LEU A 155 -8.66 0.06 -4.55
C LEU A 155 -9.26 1.29 -5.24
N GLU A 156 -9.54 2.35 -4.49
CA GLU A 156 -10.01 3.63 -5.04
C GLU A 156 -9.00 4.23 -6.01
N LYS A 157 -7.72 4.31 -5.62
CA LYS A 157 -6.66 4.83 -6.50
C LYS A 157 -6.50 4.00 -7.77
N PHE A 158 -6.55 2.67 -7.68
CA PHE A 158 -6.52 1.82 -8.88
C PHE A 158 -7.76 1.99 -9.76
N ALA A 159 -8.94 2.20 -9.17
CA ALA A 159 -10.19 2.38 -9.92
C ALA A 159 -10.26 3.68 -10.73
N MET A 160 -9.37 4.66 -10.46
CA MET A 160 -9.18 5.83 -11.34
C MET A 160 -8.79 5.43 -12.77
N THR A 161 -8.24 4.22 -12.97
CA THR A 161 -8.02 3.63 -14.30
C THR A 161 -9.20 2.70 -14.65
N GLY A 162 -9.94 3.02 -15.72
CA GLY A 162 -11.21 2.34 -16.05
C GLY A 162 -11.12 0.82 -16.20
N GLN A 163 -10.04 0.28 -16.76
CA GLN A 163 -9.84 -1.18 -16.86
C GLN A 163 -9.63 -1.84 -15.49
N ASN A 164 -8.93 -1.17 -14.57
CA ASN A 164 -8.76 -1.64 -13.19
C ASN A 164 -10.08 -1.58 -12.44
N LYS A 165 -10.89 -0.51 -12.63
CA LYS A 165 -12.26 -0.43 -12.10
C LYS A 165 -13.11 -1.60 -12.58
N ASN A 166 -13.10 -1.88 -13.88
CA ASN A 166 -13.83 -3.03 -14.45
C ASN A 166 -13.35 -4.35 -13.84
N LYS A 167 -12.04 -4.52 -13.62
CA LYS A 167 -11.49 -5.70 -12.94
C LYS A 167 -12.02 -5.85 -11.51
N ILE A 168 -12.12 -4.76 -10.75
CA ILE A 168 -12.68 -4.78 -9.38
C ILE A 168 -14.15 -5.20 -9.42
N ILE A 169 -14.96 -4.60 -10.29
CA ILE A 169 -16.40 -4.88 -10.40
C ILE A 169 -16.66 -6.32 -10.86
N THR A 170 -15.85 -6.84 -11.78
CA THR A 170 -15.99 -8.19 -12.35
C THR A 170 -15.27 -9.27 -11.54
N SER A 171 -14.63 -8.92 -10.42
CA SER A 171 -13.90 -9.86 -9.54
C SER A 171 -14.78 -10.93 -8.87
N GLY A 172 -16.10 -10.84 -9.04
CA GLY A 172 -17.08 -11.75 -8.44
C GLY A 172 -17.37 -11.46 -6.97
N ARG A 173 -16.76 -10.41 -6.39
CA ARG A 173 -17.08 -9.94 -5.05
C ARG A 173 -18.12 -8.85 -5.09
N ASP A 174 -19.16 -9.02 -4.28
CA ASP A 174 -20.16 -7.98 -4.08
C ASP A 174 -19.56 -6.87 -3.21
N MET A 175 -19.02 -5.85 -3.89
CA MET A 175 -18.37 -4.73 -3.23
C MET A 175 -19.37 -3.90 -2.41
N GLN A 176 -20.60 -3.73 -2.91
CA GLN A 176 -21.64 -3.01 -2.20
C GLN A 176 -21.98 -3.72 -0.88
N LYS A 177 -22.20 -5.04 -0.93
CA LYS A 177 -22.43 -5.85 0.28
C LYS A 177 -21.24 -5.83 1.23
N THR A 178 -20.02 -5.90 0.71
CA THR A 178 -18.80 -5.85 1.54
C THR A 178 -18.68 -4.51 2.26
N LEU A 179 -18.91 -3.39 1.58
CA LEU A 179 -18.91 -2.06 2.19
C LEU A 179 -20.04 -1.91 3.22
N GLN A 180 -21.24 -2.40 2.91
CA GLN A 180 -22.37 -2.40 3.83
C GLN A 180 -22.06 -3.15 5.13
N ASN A 181 -21.50 -4.37 5.02
CA ASN A 181 -21.09 -5.16 6.19
C ASN A 181 -20.06 -4.40 7.05
N ILE A 182 -19.07 -3.75 6.42
CA ILE A 182 -18.07 -2.96 7.17
C ILE A 182 -18.72 -1.77 7.88
N ALA A 183 -19.67 -1.08 7.24
CA ALA A 183 -20.39 0.04 7.84
C ALA A 183 -21.18 -0.39 9.09
N GLU A 184 -21.81 -1.57 9.04
CA GLU A 184 -22.52 -2.19 10.17
C GLU A 184 -21.54 -2.63 11.27
N GLU A 185 -20.38 -3.18 10.94
CA GLU A 185 -19.38 -3.57 11.94
C GLU A 185 -18.78 -2.38 12.72
N LEU A 186 -18.79 -1.17 12.14
CA LEU A 186 -18.16 0.03 12.72
C LEU A 186 -19.02 0.74 13.79
N HIS A 187 -19.94 0.03 14.45
CA HIS A 187 -20.71 0.55 15.58
C HIS A 187 -19.81 1.02 16.74
N PRO A 188 -20.23 2.06 17.50
CA PRO A 188 -19.42 2.64 18.56
C PRO A 188 -19.27 1.66 19.73
N GLY A 189 -18.11 1.02 19.83
CA GLY A 189 -17.65 0.25 20.99
C GLY A 189 -16.42 0.89 21.62
N GLU A 190 -16.21 0.65 22.91
CA GLU A 190 -15.04 1.11 23.65
C GLU A 190 -13.76 0.53 23.02
N SER A 191 -12.92 1.41 22.45
CA SER A 191 -11.67 1.06 21.80
C SER A 191 -10.64 2.14 22.07
N SER A 192 -9.35 1.80 21.94
CA SER A 192 -8.24 2.76 22.10
C SER A 192 -8.40 3.99 21.19
N THR A 193 -7.82 5.14 21.59
CA THR A 193 -7.98 6.42 20.87
C THR A 193 -7.50 6.35 19.41
N ASP A 194 -6.42 5.61 19.13
CA ASP A 194 -5.89 5.46 17.77
C ASP A 194 -6.75 4.53 16.91
N ASP A 195 -7.19 3.41 17.48
CA ASP A 195 -8.16 2.53 16.81
C ASP A 195 -9.47 3.27 16.52
N MET A 196 -9.90 4.18 17.39
CA MET A 196 -11.06 5.02 17.14
C MET A 196 -10.86 5.96 15.95
N ASN A 197 -9.68 6.57 15.79
CA ASN A 197 -9.39 7.44 14.66
C ASN A 197 -9.39 6.65 13.34
N ARG A 198 -8.75 5.48 13.30
CA ARG A 198 -8.72 4.61 12.12
C ARG A 198 -10.11 4.08 11.76
N ARG A 199 -10.92 3.69 12.76
CA ARG A 199 -12.33 3.31 12.56
C ARG A 199 -13.16 4.44 11.97
N ARG A 200 -13.00 5.67 12.47
CA ARG A 200 -13.70 6.86 11.94
C ARG A 200 -13.31 7.15 10.49
N GLN A 201 -12.00 7.07 10.18
CA GLN A 201 -11.50 7.22 8.81
C GLN A 201 -12.09 6.15 7.89
N LEU A 202 -12.04 4.88 8.29
CA LEU A 202 -12.61 3.78 7.51
C LEU A 202 -14.11 3.97 7.29
N LYS A 203 -14.85 4.36 8.34
CA LYS A 203 -16.29 4.64 8.23
C LYS A 203 -16.57 5.70 7.17
N PHE A 204 -15.84 6.82 7.22
CA PHE A 204 -15.98 7.89 6.23
C PHE A 204 -15.67 7.39 4.81
N CYS A 205 -14.56 6.67 4.62
CA CYS A 205 -14.18 6.12 3.32
C CYS A 205 -15.22 5.12 2.79
N VAL A 206 -15.78 4.27 3.65
CA VAL A 206 -16.82 3.30 3.28
C VAL A 206 -18.11 4.01 2.87
N GLU A 207 -18.57 4.99 3.67
CA GLU A 207 -19.76 5.80 3.34
C GLU A 207 -19.60 6.57 2.03
N TRP A 208 -18.39 7.08 1.76
CA TRP A 208 -18.06 7.73 0.50
C TRP A 208 -18.05 6.72 -0.66
N ALA A 209 -17.38 5.58 -0.49
CA ALA A 209 -17.26 4.56 -1.52
C ALA A 209 -18.61 3.94 -1.92
N MET A 210 -19.54 3.75 -0.98
CA MET A 210 -20.89 3.24 -1.29
C MET A 210 -21.67 4.19 -2.20
N LYS A 211 -21.52 5.51 -1.99
CA LYS A 211 -22.23 6.54 -2.77
C LYS A 211 -21.63 6.77 -4.15
N ASN A 212 -20.31 6.59 -4.28
CA ASN A 212 -19.59 6.90 -5.51
C ASN A 212 -19.24 5.64 -6.33
N THR A 213 -19.40 4.44 -5.75
CA THR A 213 -19.01 3.12 -6.31
C THR A 213 -17.76 3.23 -7.19
N PHE A 214 -16.69 3.73 -6.56
CA PHE A 214 -15.44 4.16 -7.18
C PHE A 214 -15.62 5.11 -8.37
#